data_AF-A0A1S3IUY3-F1
#
_entry.id   AF-A0A1S3IUY3-F1
#
_cell.length_a   1.000
_cell.length_b   1.000
_cell.length_c   1.000
_cell.angle_alpha   90.00
_cell.angle_beta   90.00
_cell.angle_gamma   90.00
#
_symmetry.space_group_name_H-M   'P 1'
#
loop_
_entity.id
_entity.type
_entity.pdbx_description
1 polymer ?
#
loop_
_entity_poly.entity_id
_entity_poly.type
_entity_poly.pdbx_seq_one_letter_code
_entity_poly.pdbx_strand_id
1 'polypeptide(L)'
;MQREKQRSVKHRPKQQQSGSELNRRSFPPAMIDTRNKNHIKCMVIGDGAVGKTCMLVSYTTSRFPYQYSPTVLDSYTARVSVDGRPYVLELIDSAGQDDYQHIRMLSYKSVDIFLVCYSVVDPASFNNLKDKWIPEMKHYGPQGTPFVVVGAQADLREDRETVEKLHREKEKPVSFHQGEKLAKKFGADAFIECSSLTQRGLQRVFEQVIMGALSPRKTKKSSKPSKFFGMVSLCLDNLKHKISGHKESGSANSSTAGSDSDLVRIYTGNSTRR
;
A
#
# COMPACT_ATOMS: atom_id res chain seq x y z
N MET A 1 28.96 65.68 -54.17
CA MET A 1 30.35 65.46 -53.69
C MET A 1 30.25 64.44 -52.57
N GLN A 2 30.84 63.25 -52.52
CA GLN A 2 31.72 62.37 -53.33
C GLN A 2 31.29 60.93 -52.90
N ARG A 3 31.15 59.90 -53.75
CA ARG A 3 32.19 58.90 -54.16
C ARG A 3 33.00 58.40 -52.94
N GLU A 4 33.17 57.11 -52.61
CA GLU A 4 33.42 55.85 -53.34
C GLU A 4 33.17 54.65 -52.36
N LYS A 5 32.57 53.52 -52.73
CA LYS A 5 33.05 52.36 -53.54
C LYS A 5 34.08 51.44 -52.84
N GLN A 6 33.71 50.14 -52.79
CA GLN A 6 34.51 48.88 -52.85
C GLN A 6 34.29 47.96 -51.63
N ARG A 7 33.51 46.88 -51.76
CA ARG A 7 33.77 45.53 -52.35
C ARG A 7 34.50 44.55 -51.41
N SER A 8 33.68 43.65 -50.84
CA SER A 8 33.83 42.17 -50.78
C SER A 8 35.09 41.53 -50.19
N VAL A 9 34.93 40.74 -49.11
CA VAL A 9 35.36 39.32 -48.98
C VAL A 9 34.49 38.60 -47.93
N LYS A 10 34.00 37.40 -48.28
CA LYS A 10 33.23 36.45 -47.45
C LYS A 10 34.06 35.91 -46.29
N HIS A 11 33.48 35.68 -45.11
CA HIS A 11 33.87 34.58 -44.20
C HIS A 11 32.69 34.11 -43.32
N ARG A 12 32.45 32.79 -43.33
CA ARG A 12 31.52 32.05 -42.45
C ARG A 12 31.91 32.24 -40.97
N PRO A 13 30.98 32.42 -40.02
CA PRO A 13 31.27 32.14 -38.63
C PRO A 13 31.14 30.64 -38.35
N LYS A 14 32.26 30.03 -37.95
CA LYS A 14 32.36 28.68 -37.41
C LYS A 14 31.71 28.65 -36.01
N GLN A 15 30.91 27.62 -35.77
CA GLN A 15 30.55 27.20 -34.42
C GLN A 15 31.82 26.89 -33.64
N GLN A 16 31.96 27.51 -32.46
CA GLN A 16 33.03 27.19 -31.53
C GLN A 16 32.40 26.47 -30.33
N GLN A 17 32.63 25.16 -30.32
CA GLN A 17 32.45 24.30 -29.16
C GLN A 17 33.47 24.70 -28.08
N SER A 18 33.02 24.88 -26.84
CA SER A 18 33.86 24.71 -25.66
C SER A 18 33.18 23.69 -24.76
N GLY A 19 33.69 22.47 -24.81
CA GLY A 19 33.29 21.38 -23.93
C GLY A 19 33.99 21.53 -22.59
N SER A 20 33.21 21.43 -21.51
CA SER A 20 33.70 20.95 -20.22
C SER A 20 32.91 19.69 -19.89
N GLU A 21 33.52 18.54 -20.21
CA GLU A 21 33.06 17.22 -19.79
C GLU A 21 33.27 17.07 -18.27
N LEU A 22 32.19 17.21 -17.51
CA LEU A 22 32.14 16.73 -16.12
C LEU A 22 31.28 15.46 -16.06
N ASN A 23 31.97 14.35 -16.26
CA ASN A 23 31.78 13.03 -15.65
C ASN A 23 30.35 12.71 -15.12
N ARG A 24 29.40 12.52 -16.02
CA ARG A 24 28.18 11.74 -15.69
C ARG A 24 28.57 10.28 -15.68
N ARG A 25 28.66 9.70 -14.48
CA ARG A 25 28.75 8.24 -14.30
C ARG A 25 27.59 7.60 -15.07
N SER A 26 27.91 7.02 -16.22
CA SER A 26 26.97 6.22 -17.01
C SER A 26 26.73 4.92 -16.25
N PHE A 27 25.53 4.78 -15.71
CA PHE A 27 25.04 3.47 -15.30
C PHE A 27 24.85 2.62 -16.56
N PRO A 28 25.17 1.31 -16.53
CA PRO A 28 24.97 0.45 -17.68
C PRO A 28 23.49 0.48 -18.10
N PRO A 29 23.18 0.41 -19.41
CA PRO A 29 21.81 0.42 -19.88
C PRO A 29 21.08 -0.78 -19.28
N ALA A 30 20.12 -0.51 -18.39
CA ALA A 30 19.25 -1.52 -17.84
C ALA A 30 18.56 -2.24 -19.02
N MET A 31 18.69 -3.57 -19.05
CA MET A 31 17.99 -4.41 -20.01
C MET A 31 16.49 -4.08 -19.94
N ILE A 32 15.90 -3.78 -21.09
CA ILE A 32 14.50 -3.43 -21.24
C ILE A 32 13.66 -4.65 -20.84
N ASP A 33 13.10 -4.66 -19.63
CA ASP A 33 12.05 -5.62 -19.25
C ASP A 33 10.83 -5.32 -20.15
N THR A 34 10.46 -6.30 -20.97
CA THR A 34 9.39 -6.23 -21.98
C THR A 34 7.98 -6.28 -21.38
N ARG A 35 7.83 -6.21 -20.06
CA ARG A 35 6.53 -5.89 -19.47
C ARG A 35 6.25 -4.41 -19.66
N ASN A 36 5.37 -4.11 -20.63
CA ASN A 36 4.81 -2.78 -20.88
C ASN A 36 3.95 -2.31 -19.70
N LYS A 37 4.54 -2.17 -18.49
CA LYS A 37 3.90 -1.69 -17.27
C LYS A 37 3.93 -0.16 -17.24
N ASN A 38 3.27 0.43 -18.23
CA ASN A 38 2.92 1.85 -18.16
C ASN A 38 1.73 2.06 -17.23
N HIS A 39 1.03 1.00 -16.83
CA HIS A 39 -0.03 1.04 -15.81
C HIS A 39 0.46 0.36 -14.53
N ILE A 40 0.43 1.07 -13.42
CA ILE A 40 0.91 0.60 -12.11
C ILE A 40 -0.24 0.75 -11.11
N LYS A 41 -0.63 -0.36 -10.49
CA LYS A 41 -1.64 -0.37 -9.43
C LYS A 41 -0.99 -0.24 -8.06
N CYS A 42 -1.18 0.90 -7.41
CA CYS A 42 -0.64 1.21 -6.10
C CYS A 42 -1.75 1.21 -5.05
N MET A 43 -1.61 0.42 -3.98
CA MET A 43 -2.57 0.40 -2.89
C MET A 43 -2.04 1.09 -1.64
N VAL A 44 -2.84 2.02 -1.09
CA VAL A 44 -2.49 2.78 0.10
C VAL A 44 -3.17 2.18 1.33
N ILE A 45 -2.37 1.80 2.32
CA ILE A 45 -2.80 1.18 3.57
C ILE A 45 -2.18 1.89 4.78
N GLY A 46 -2.75 1.68 5.96
CA GLY A 46 -2.37 2.37 7.19
C GLY A 46 -3.60 2.70 8.03
N ASP A 47 -3.39 3.12 9.27
CA ASP A 47 -4.47 3.40 10.23
C ASP A 47 -5.46 4.46 9.75
N GLY A 48 -6.62 4.53 10.41
CA GLY A 48 -7.56 5.62 10.22
C GLY A 48 -6.91 6.98 10.50
N ALA A 49 -7.37 8.04 9.84
CA ALA A 49 -6.93 9.42 10.08
C ALA A 49 -5.44 9.75 9.88
N VAL A 50 -4.58 8.82 9.44
CA VAL A 50 -3.14 9.09 9.17
C VAL A 50 -2.88 9.93 7.91
N GLY A 51 -3.92 10.33 7.17
CA GLY A 51 -3.80 11.23 6.01
C GLY A 51 -3.67 10.55 4.63
N LYS A 52 -4.04 9.27 4.48
CA LYS A 52 -4.01 8.53 3.19
C LYS A 52 -4.80 9.25 2.08
N THR A 53 -6.08 9.49 2.31
CA THR A 53 -6.98 10.20 1.39
C THR A 53 -6.48 11.60 1.10
N CYS A 54 -6.04 12.34 2.13
CA CYS A 54 -5.48 13.67 1.96
C CYS A 54 -4.24 13.67 1.05
N MET A 55 -3.36 12.68 1.20
CA MET A 55 -2.18 12.49 0.34
C MET A 55 -2.57 12.25 -1.12
N LEU A 56 -3.52 11.33 -1.36
CA LEU A 56 -3.98 10.99 -2.71
C LEU A 56 -4.70 12.15 -3.41
N VAL A 57 -5.62 12.81 -2.71
CA VAL A 57 -6.35 13.97 -3.25
C VAL A 57 -5.40 15.15 -3.48
N SER A 58 -4.48 15.44 -2.55
CA SER A 58 -3.52 16.53 -2.73
C SER A 58 -2.59 16.28 -3.90
N TYR A 59 -2.20 15.04 -4.14
CA TYR A 59 -1.34 14.69 -5.27
C TYR A 59 -2.06 14.84 -6.61
N THR A 60 -3.30 14.36 -6.68
CA THR A 60 -4.08 14.34 -7.94
C THR A 60 -4.66 15.71 -8.29
N THR A 61 -4.96 16.55 -7.30
CA THR A 61 -5.63 17.85 -7.51
C THR A 61 -4.74 19.06 -7.24
N SER A 62 -3.52 18.84 -6.72
CA SER A 62 -2.62 19.91 -6.22
C SER A 62 -3.26 20.80 -5.16
N ARG A 63 -4.28 20.31 -4.43
CA ARG A 63 -5.01 21.03 -3.38
C ARG A 63 -5.29 20.14 -2.18
N PHE A 64 -5.14 20.69 -0.98
CA PHE A 64 -5.45 19.97 0.25
C PHE A 64 -6.98 19.94 0.50
N PRO A 65 -7.58 18.77 0.79
CA PRO A 65 -8.98 18.68 1.18
C PRO A 65 -9.18 19.09 2.65
N TYR A 66 -9.91 20.18 2.90
CA TYR A 66 -10.21 20.63 4.27
C TYR A 66 -11.39 19.89 4.92
N GLN A 67 -12.20 19.21 4.12
CA GLN A 67 -13.32 18.41 4.62
C GLN A 67 -12.90 16.95 4.71
N TYR A 68 -13.06 16.36 5.90
CA TYR A 68 -12.80 14.94 6.11
C TYR A 68 -14.07 14.13 5.81
N SER A 69 -13.99 13.28 4.80
CA SER A 69 -14.95 12.21 4.55
C SER A 69 -14.24 10.87 4.76
N PRO A 70 -14.70 10.00 5.67
CA PRO A 70 -14.14 8.66 5.82
C PRO A 70 -14.20 7.87 4.51
N THR A 71 -13.08 7.28 4.10
CA THR A 71 -13.00 6.42 2.91
C THR A 71 -13.26 4.97 3.28
N VAL A 72 -14.06 4.28 2.47
CA VAL A 72 -14.19 2.82 2.50
C VAL A 72 -13.18 2.21 1.51
N LEU A 73 -13.35 2.52 0.23
CA LEU A 73 -12.45 2.14 -0.85
C LEU A 73 -12.71 3.07 -2.04
N ASP A 74 -11.69 3.79 -2.51
CA ASP A 74 -11.79 4.68 -3.67
C ASP A 74 -10.64 4.40 -4.65
N SER A 75 -10.87 4.69 -5.94
CA SER A 75 -9.84 4.58 -6.98
C SER A 75 -9.61 5.92 -7.66
N TYR A 76 -8.35 6.36 -7.65
CA TYR A 76 -7.90 7.58 -8.33
C TYR A 76 -6.92 7.22 -9.45
N THR A 77 -6.96 7.96 -10.55
CA THR A 77 -5.99 7.79 -11.65
C THR A 77 -5.11 9.02 -11.77
N ALA A 78 -3.80 8.83 -11.74
CA ALA A 78 -2.82 9.89 -11.98
C ALA A 78 -1.93 9.55 -13.17
N ARG A 79 -1.63 10.55 -14.01
CA ARG A 79 -0.65 10.42 -15.11
C ARG A 79 0.63 11.11 -14.70
N VAL A 80 1.74 10.37 -14.75
CA VAL A 80 3.05 10.83 -14.24
C VAL A 80 4.11 10.51 -15.29
N SER A 81 5.09 11.40 -15.46
CA SER A 81 6.25 11.10 -16.31
C SER A 81 7.51 11.01 -15.45
N VAL A 82 8.23 9.90 -15.56
CA VAL A 82 9.53 9.69 -14.90
C VAL A 82 10.56 9.42 -15.99
N ASP A 83 11.65 10.18 -16.00
CA ASP A 83 12.70 10.13 -17.03
C ASP A 83 12.16 10.21 -18.48
N GLY A 84 11.14 11.04 -18.68
CA GLY A 84 10.49 11.25 -19.99
C GLY A 84 9.57 10.10 -20.44
N ARG A 85 9.34 9.08 -19.61
CA ARG A 85 8.41 7.97 -19.91
C ARG A 85 7.09 8.18 -19.16
N PRO A 86 5.94 8.08 -19.85
CA PRO A 86 4.63 8.25 -19.22
C PRO A 86 4.17 6.97 -18.51
N TYR A 87 3.62 7.15 -17.31
CA TYR A 87 3.01 6.12 -16.48
C TYR A 87 1.61 6.56 -16.04
N VAL A 88 0.73 5.59 -15.85
CA VAL A 88 -0.60 5.71 -15.30
C VAL A 88 -0.58 4.99 -13.95
N LEU A 89 -0.79 5.74 -12.88
CA LEU A 89 -0.96 5.20 -11.55
C LEU A 89 -2.44 5.02 -11.26
N GLU A 90 -2.87 3.79 -11.02
CA GLU A 90 -4.16 3.48 -10.38
C GLU A 90 -3.91 3.45 -8.87
N LEU A 91 -4.38 4.48 -8.17
CA LEU A 91 -4.18 4.66 -6.74
C LEU A 91 -5.44 4.20 -6.00
N ILE A 92 -5.32 3.11 -5.26
CA ILE A 92 -6.40 2.55 -4.46
C ILE A 92 -6.29 3.11 -3.04
N ASP A 93 -7.23 3.97 -2.65
CA ASP A 93 -7.40 4.41 -1.27
C ASP A 93 -8.22 3.38 -0.50
N SER A 94 -7.82 3.03 0.71
CA SER A 94 -8.52 2.04 1.52
C SER A 94 -8.74 2.51 2.95
N ALA A 95 -9.86 2.11 3.53
CA ALA A 95 -10.13 2.34 4.94
C ALA A 95 -9.03 1.75 5.83
N GLY A 96 -8.65 2.51 6.88
CA GLY A 96 -7.72 2.03 7.91
C GLY A 96 -8.39 1.27 9.06
N GLN A 97 -9.72 1.22 9.10
CA GLN A 97 -10.50 0.58 10.15
C GLN A 97 -10.64 -0.93 9.90
N ASP A 98 -10.88 -1.69 10.96
CA ASP A 98 -11.00 -3.15 10.89
C ASP A 98 -12.34 -3.61 10.30
N ASP A 99 -13.40 -2.82 10.44
CA ASP A 99 -14.72 -3.10 9.84
C ASP A 99 -14.68 -3.30 8.33
N TYR A 100 -13.65 -2.74 7.66
CA TYR A 100 -13.47 -2.82 6.21
C TYR A 100 -12.31 -3.72 5.78
N GLN A 101 -11.71 -4.49 6.70
CA GLN A 101 -10.56 -5.35 6.42
C GLN A 101 -10.83 -6.35 5.29
N HIS A 102 -11.99 -7.01 5.29
CA HIS A 102 -12.33 -7.98 4.25
C HIS A 102 -12.36 -7.37 2.85
N ILE A 103 -12.96 -6.18 2.71
CA ILE A 103 -13.03 -5.44 1.43
C ILE A 103 -11.63 -5.02 0.99
N ARG A 104 -10.82 -4.52 1.93
CA ARG A 104 -9.43 -4.13 1.69
C ARG A 104 -8.59 -5.30 1.17
N MET A 105 -8.64 -6.45 1.84
CA MET A 105 -7.87 -7.65 1.47
C MET A 105 -8.24 -8.21 0.09
N LEU A 106 -9.52 -8.11 -0.33
CA LEU A 106 -9.93 -8.52 -1.68
C LEU A 106 -9.21 -7.73 -2.77
N SER A 107 -8.82 -6.49 -2.49
CA SER A 107 -8.15 -5.60 -3.43
C SER A 107 -6.65 -5.88 -3.59
N TYR A 108 -6.03 -6.68 -2.71
CA TYR A 108 -4.58 -6.91 -2.70
C TYR A 108 -4.08 -7.74 -3.89
N LYS A 109 -4.91 -8.62 -4.46
CA LYS A 109 -4.50 -9.64 -5.46
C LYS A 109 -3.86 -9.10 -6.74
N SER A 110 -4.13 -7.84 -7.09
CA SER A 110 -3.65 -7.19 -8.32
C SER A 110 -2.77 -5.97 -8.06
N VAL A 111 -2.24 -5.83 -6.84
CA VAL A 111 -1.41 -4.69 -6.46
C VAL A 111 0.02 -4.89 -6.95
N ASP A 112 0.52 -3.90 -7.69
CA ASP A 112 1.92 -3.85 -8.13
C ASP A 112 2.85 -3.34 -7.02
N ILE A 113 2.34 -2.48 -6.13
CA ILE A 113 3.08 -1.86 -5.03
C ILE A 113 2.18 -1.33 -3.91
N PHE A 114 2.65 -1.42 -2.67
CA PHE A 114 1.98 -0.84 -1.51
C PHE A 114 2.61 0.47 -1.04
N LEU A 115 1.77 1.42 -0.64
CA LEU A 115 2.14 2.57 0.19
C LEU A 115 1.66 2.30 1.61
N VAL A 116 2.58 2.11 2.54
CA VAL A 116 2.27 1.81 3.94
C VAL A 116 2.47 3.07 4.78
N CYS A 117 1.38 3.67 5.21
CA CYS A 117 1.36 4.99 5.78
C CYS A 117 1.15 4.96 7.30
N TYR A 118 1.81 5.88 7.99
CA TYR A 118 1.55 6.23 9.39
C TYR A 118 1.61 7.76 9.51
N SER A 119 1.08 8.32 10.60
CA SER A 119 1.28 9.74 10.90
C SER A 119 2.47 9.93 11.82
N VAL A 120 3.34 10.91 11.52
CA VAL A 120 4.51 11.21 12.37
C VAL A 120 4.12 11.72 13.75
N VAL A 121 2.88 12.15 13.95
CA VAL A 121 2.33 12.61 15.24
C VAL A 121 1.34 11.61 15.85
N ASP A 122 1.31 10.38 15.33
CA ASP A 122 0.56 9.26 15.90
C ASP A 122 1.50 8.04 16.10
N PRO A 123 2.17 7.95 17.25
CA PRO A 123 3.08 6.84 17.57
C PRO A 123 2.42 5.45 17.57
N ALA A 124 1.12 5.36 17.85
CA ALA A 124 0.38 4.11 17.74
C ALA A 124 0.31 3.63 16.28
N SER A 125 -0.01 4.55 15.35
CA SER A 125 -0.01 4.23 13.92
C SER A 125 1.34 3.75 13.39
N PHE A 126 2.44 4.28 13.95
CA PHE A 126 3.79 3.83 13.63
C PHE A 126 4.08 2.41 14.11
N ASN A 127 3.63 2.07 15.33
CA ASN A 127 3.75 0.70 15.83
C ASN A 127 2.89 -0.28 15.02
N ASN A 128 1.70 0.13 14.59
CA ASN A 128 0.82 -0.70 13.77
C ASN A 128 1.41 -1.04 12.39
N LEU A 129 2.43 -0.33 11.91
CA LEU A 129 3.17 -0.76 10.72
C LEU A 129 3.76 -2.16 10.88
N LYS A 130 4.48 -2.39 11.98
CA LYS A 130 5.17 -3.66 12.26
C LYS A 130 4.19 -4.73 12.76
N ASP A 131 3.16 -4.33 13.50
CA ASP A 131 2.28 -5.25 14.22
C ASP A 131 1.08 -5.68 13.37
N LYS A 132 0.69 -4.86 12.37
CA LYS A 132 -0.51 -5.08 11.55
C LYS A 132 -0.25 -4.93 10.05
N TRP A 133 0.10 -3.74 9.57
CA TRP A 133 0.01 -3.43 8.13
C TRP A 133 1.00 -4.17 7.26
N ILE A 134 2.28 -4.22 7.68
CA ILE A 134 3.32 -4.95 6.95
C ILE A 134 3.06 -6.47 6.97
N PRO A 135 2.71 -7.10 8.12
CA PRO A 135 2.25 -8.48 8.13
C PRO A 135 1.02 -8.75 7.25
N GLU A 136 -0.02 -7.90 7.32
CA GLU A 136 -1.27 -8.07 6.56
C GLU A 136 -1.00 -8.05 5.05
N MET A 137 -0.29 -7.04 4.53
CA MET A 137 0.01 -6.97 3.09
C MET A 137 0.89 -8.12 2.62
N LYS A 138 1.82 -8.61 3.46
CA LYS A 138 2.71 -9.73 3.12
C LYS A 138 1.98 -11.07 3.13
N HIS A 139 0.93 -11.20 3.94
CA HIS A 139 0.14 -12.42 4.05
C HIS A 139 -0.91 -12.52 2.93
N TYR A 140 -1.64 -11.45 2.66
CA TYR A 140 -2.77 -11.46 1.72
C TYR A 140 -2.41 -10.92 0.33
N GLY A 141 -1.30 -10.18 0.19
CA GLY A 141 -0.82 -9.66 -1.08
C GLY A 141 0.06 -10.66 -1.86
N PRO A 142 0.37 -10.38 -3.14
CA PRO A 142 1.25 -11.21 -3.93
C PRO A 142 2.64 -11.31 -3.29
N GLN A 143 3.25 -12.49 -3.36
CA GLN A 143 4.53 -12.71 -2.71
C GLN A 143 5.60 -11.79 -3.27
N GLY A 144 6.24 -11.06 -2.35
CA GLY A 144 7.36 -10.21 -2.67
C GLY A 144 6.99 -8.88 -3.31
N THR A 145 5.72 -8.46 -3.37
CA THR A 145 5.28 -7.11 -3.78
C THR A 145 6.07 -6.02 -3.05
N PRO A 146 6.55 -4.96 -3.74
CA PRO A 146 7.38 -3.92 -3.15
C PRO A 146 6.49 -3.03 -2.28
N PHE A 147 7.14 -2.25 -1.42
CA PHE A 147 6.39 -1.28 -0.65
C PHE A 147 7.27 -0.12 -0.22
N VAL A 148 6.64 1.05 -0.14
CA VAL A 148 7.25 2.28 0.39
C VAL A 148 6.58 2.59 1.72
N VAL A 149 7.39 2.90 2.73
CA VAL A 149 6.89 3.39 4.03
C VAL A 149 6.80 4.91 3.96
N VAL A 150 5.65 5.46 4.36
CA VAL A 150 5.38 6.90 4.35
C VAL A 150 5.07 7.41 5.76
N GLY A 151 5.89 8.35 6.23
CA GLY A 151 5.56 9.19 7.39
C GLY A 151 4.78 10.41 6.95
N ALA A 152 3.45 10.35 7.06
CA ALA A 152 2.55 11.43 6.68
C ALA A 152 2.41 12.50 7.78
N GLN A 153 1.79 13.63 7.42
CA GLN A 153 1.53 14.77 8.33
C GLN A 153 2.83 15.35 8.94
N ALA A 154 3.92 15.36 8.16
CA ALA A 154 5.23 15.80 8.62
C ALA A 154 5.26 17.26 9.14
N ASP A 155 4.33 18.10 8.66
CA ASP A 155 4.12 19.47 9.12
C ASP A 155 3.71 19.55 10.59
N LEU A 156 2.99 18.56 11.12
CA LEU A 156 2.52 18.55 12.50
C LEU A 156 3.63 18.25 13.52
N ARG A 157 4.81 17.81 13.08
CA ARG A 157 5.95 17.54 13.99
C ARG A 157 6.42 18.79 14.73
N GLU A 158 6.25 19.96 14.12
CA GLU A 158 6.63 21.27 14.67
C GLU A 158 5.40 22.06 15.15
N ASP A 159 4.20 21.50 15.03
CA ASP A 159 2.97 22.14 15.51
C ASP A 159 2.90 22.11 17.04
N ARG A 160 2.84 23.29 17.66
CA ARG A 160 2.94 23.44 19.11
C ARG A 160 1.81 22.71 19.83
N GLU A 161 0.57 22.85 19.37
CA GLU A 161 -0.60 22.25 20.03
C GLU A 161 -0.55 20.71 19.96
N THR A 162 -0.17 20.18 18.80
CA THR A 162 0.01 18.74 18.58
C THR A 162 1.11 18.17 19.45
N VAL A 163 2.27 18.83 19.51
CA VAL A 163 3.40 18.39 20.34
C VAL A 163 3.05 18.45 21.83
N GLU A 164 2.40 19.52 22.28
CA GLU A 164 1.93 19.64 23.67
C GLU A 164 0.92 18.55 24.03
N LYS A 165 0.02 18.18 23.11
CA LYS A 165 -0.91 17.06 23.30
C LYS A 165 -0.18 15.74 23.51
N LEU A 166 0.76 15.40 22.62
CA LEU A 166 1.56 14.18 22.76
C LEU A 166 2.33 14.15 24.06
N HIS A 167 2.93 15.28 24.47
CA HIS A 167 3.64 15.36 25.75
C HIS A 167 2.73 15.11 26.95
N ARG A 168 1.48 15.58 26.94
CA ARG A 168 0.49 15.26 28.00
C ARG A 168 0.20 13.76 28.08
N GLU A 169 0.25 13.08 26.95
CA GLU A 169 0.08 11.63 26.82
C GLU A 169 1.40 10.86 27.04
N LYS A 170 2.50 11.55 27.42
CA LYS A 170 3.86 11.01 27.60
C LYS A 170 4.46 10.41 26.32
N GLU A 171 3.96 10.84 25.17
CA GLU A 171 4.45 10.47 23.86
C GLU A 171 5.23 11.61 23.19
N LYS A 172 5.87 11.31 22.06
CA LYS A 172 6.58 12.28 21.22
C LYS A 172 6.34 11.97 19.75
N PRO A 173 6.40 12.96 18.86
CA PRO A 173 6.38 12.71 17.43
C PRO A 173 7.46 11.69 17.03
N VAL A 174 7.12 10.82 16.09
CA VAL A 174 8.04 9.86 15.49
C VAL A 174 9.09 10.62 14.68
N SER A 175 10.35 10.39 15.00
CA SER A 175 11.48 10.98 14.29
C SER A 175 11.70 10.34 12.92
N PHE A 176 12.29 11.10 12.00
CA PHE A 176 12.70 10.60 10.69
C PHE A 176 13.56 9.33 10.80
N HIS A 177 14.51 9.32 11.75
CA HIS A 177 15.41 8.18 11.95
C HIS A 177 14.66 6.90 12.39
N GLN A 178 13.62 7.02 13.22
CA GLN A 178 12.79 5.87 13.59
C GLN A 178 12.06 5.29 12.38
N GLY A 179 11.45 6.16 11.56
CA GLY A 179 10.79 5.76 10.31
C GLY A 179 11.74 5.05 9.35
N GLU A 180 12.90 5.67 9.10
CA GLU A 180 13.92 5.12 8.21
C GLU A 180 14.44 3.75 8.70
N LYS A 181 14.70 3.63 10.00
CA LYS A 181 15.18 2.39 10.63
C LYS A 181 14.14 1.27 10.51
N LEU A 182 12.86 1.57 10.71
CA LEU A 182 11.77 0.60 10.55
C LEU A 182 11.65 0.15 9.09
N ALA A 183 11.63 1.09 8.15
CA ALA A 183 11.54 0.80 6.72
C ALA A 183 12.67 -0.14 6.27
N LYS A 184 13.92 0.16 6.65
CA LYS A 184 15.09 -0.70 6.40
C LYS A 184 14.93 -2.09 7.03
N LYS A 185 14.51 -2.16 8.30
CA LYS A 185 14.32 -3.42 9.03
C LYS A 185 13.33 -4.37 8.34
N PHE A 186 12.25 -3.83 7.77
CA PHE A 186 11.19 -4.64 7.14
C PHE A 186 11.36 -4.86 5.64
N GLY A 187 12.42 -4.28 5.05
CA GLY A 187 12.76 -4.43 3.64
C GLY A 187 11.88 -3.59 2.72
N ALA A 188 11.49 -2.39 3.15
CA ALA A 188 10.84 -1.41 2.29
C ALA A 188 11.81 -0.94 1.20
N ASP A 189 11.30 -0.67 0.00
CA ASP A 189 12.07 -0.16 -1.13
C ASP A 189 12.50 1.30 -0.91
N ALA A 190 11.69 2.06 -0.16
CA ALA A 190 12.01 3.42 0.25
C ALA A 190 11.30 3.83 1.55
N PHE A 191 11.82 4.90 2.17
CA PHE A 191 11.17 5.65 3.23
C PHE A 191 11.11 7.11 2.84
N ILE A 192 9.91 7.71 2.91
CA ILE A 192 9.68 9.12 2.60
C ILE A 192 8.78 9.70 3.68
N GLU A 193 9.06 10.93 4.10
CA GLU A 193 8.10 11.74 4.85
C GLU A 193 7.47 12.78 3.96
N CYS A 194 6.18 13.03 4.15
CA CYS A 194 5.45 14.02 3.39
C CYS A 194 4.43 14.79 4.24
N SER A 195 4.07 15.95 3.73
CA SER A 195 2.96 16.76 4.22
C SER A 195 2.03 17.01 3.05
N SER A 196 0.80 16.50 3.12
CA SER A 196 -0.22 16.77 2.10
C SER A 196 -0.65 18.24 2.14
N LEU A 197 -0.60 18.87 3.31
CA LEU A 197 -0.96 20.28 3.51
C LEU A 197 0.02 21.22 2.81
N THR A 198 1.32 21.02 3.04
CA THR A 198 2.39 21.86 2.45
C THR A 198 2.90 21.33 1.10
N GLN A 199 2.40 20.16 0.67
CA GLN A 199 2.84 19.38 -0.49
C GLN A 199 4.31 18.92 -0.44
N ARG A 200 5.03 19.18 0.67
CA ARG A 200 6.42 18.77 0.83
C ARG A 200 6.53 17.24 0.78
N GLY A 201 7.44 16.74 -0.06
CA GLY A 201 7.73 15.31 -0.19
C GLY A 201 6.70 14.51 -1.00
N LEU A 202 5.55 15.09 -1.34
CA LEU A 202 4.44 14.38 -1.97
C LEU A 202 4.82 13.83 -3.35
N GLN A 203 5.45 14.64 -4.21
CA GLN A 203 5.95 14.19 -5.50
C GLN A 203 6.94 13.01 -5.37
N ARG A 204 7.87 13.10 -4.40
CA ARG A 204 8.88 12.05 -4.15
C ARG A 204 8.25 10.73 -3.73
N VAL A 205 7.12 10.74 -3.00
CA VAL A 205 6.39 9.51 -2.65
C VAL A 205 6.01 8.75 -3.93
N PHE A 206 5.36 9.40 -4.89
CA PHE A 206 4.85 8.74 -6.09
C PHE A 206 5.96 8.43 -7.11
N GLU A 207 7.06 9.19 -7.12
CA GLU A 207 8.28 8.81 -7.86
C GLU A 207 8.85 7.49 -7.33
N GLN A 208 8.97 7.34 -5.99
CA GLN A 208 9.44 6.08 -5.38
C GLN A 208 8.48 4.92 -5.63
N VAL A 209 7.17 5.18 -5.73
CA VAL A 209 6.19 4.16 -6.13
C VAL A 209 6.50 3.64 -7.53
N ILE A 210 6.73 4.53 -8.50
CA ILE A 210 7.06 4.13 -9.88
C ILE A 210 8.39 3.37 -9.90
N MET A 211 9.43 3.90 -9.23
CA MET A 211 10.73 3.25 -9.17
C MET A 211 10.66 1.85 -8.52
N GLY A 212 9.93 1.71 -7.42
CA GLY A 212 9.75 0.43 -6.73
C GLY A 212 8.96 -0.59 -7.55
N ALA A 213 7.93 -0.15 -8.29
CA ALA A 213 7.14 -1.03 -9.14
C ALA A 213 7.91 -1.54 -10.37
N LEU A 214 8.86 -0.76 -10.89
CA LEU A 214 9.66 -1.10 -12.07
C LEU A 214 10.97 -1.82 -11.74
N SER A 215 11.41 -1.81 -10.48
CA SER A 215 12.69 -2.39 -10.09
C SER A 215 12.70 -3.92 -10.24
N PRO A 216 13.72 -4.51 -10.90
CA PRO A 216 13.82 -5.96 -11.02
C PRO A 216 13.95 -6.61 -9.64
N ARG A 217 13.00 -7.46 -9.27
CA ARG A 217 13.12 -8.19 -8.00
C ARG A 217 14.25 -9.19 -8.09
N LYS A 218 15.21 -9.11 -7.16
CA LYS A 218 16.09 -10.23 -6.85
C LYS A 218 15.20 -11.32 -6.25
N THR A 219 14.77 -12.28 -7.07
CA THR A 219 14.19 -13.51 -6.53
C THR A 219 15.26 -14.10 -5.61
N LYS A 220 14.99 -14.12 -4.30
CA LYS A 220 15.74 -15.02 -3.43
C LYS A 220 15.44 -16.40 -3.99
N LYS A 221 16.39 -16.98 -4.72
CA LYS A 221 16.34 -18.41 -5.06
C LYS A 221 16.03 -19.11 -3.75
N SER A 222 14.87 -19.75 -3.68
CA SER A 222 14.58 -20.64 -2.58
C SER A 222 15.75 -21.61 -2.49
N SER A 223 16.54 -21.50 -1.43
CA SER A 223 17.39 -22.61 -1.03
C SER A 223 16.46 -23.81 -0.94
N LYS A 224 16.82 -24.88 -1.66
CA LYS A 224 16.08 -26.14 -1.75
C LYS A 224 15.45 -26.51 -0.41
N PRO A 225 14.24 -27.09 -0.38
CA PRO A 225 13.65 -27.54 0.87
C PRO A 225 14.59 -28.56 1.50
N SER A 226 15.18 -28.22 2.64
CA SER A 226 15.82 -29.21 3.49
C SER A 226 14.75 -30.19 3.90
N LYS A 227 14.96 -31.48 3.60
CA LYS A 227 14.08 -32.58 3.96
C LYS A 227 13.72 -32.50 5.45
N PHE A 228 12.52 -32.00 5.73
CA PHE A 228 11.81 -32.26 6.98
C PHE A 228 10.44 -32.82 6.58
N PHE A 229 10.48 -33.98 5.93
CA PHE A 229 9.31 -34.83 5.71
C PHE A 229 9.19 -35.68 6.98
N GLY A 230 8.38 -35.22 7.92
CA GLY A 230 8.17 -35.89 9.19
C GLY A 230 7.23 -35.08 10.06
N MET A 231 6.00 -35.59 10.21
CA MET A 231 5.03 -35.22 11.26
C MET A 231 4.01 -34.11 10.96
N VAL A 232 3.41 -34.11 9.76
CA VAL A 232 2.00 -33.68 9.58
C VAL A 232 1.29 -34.60 8.58
N SER A 233 1.21 -35.89 8.89
CA SER A 233 0.31 -36.84 8.21
C SER A 233 -0.12 -37.88 9.23
N LEU A 234 -0.95 -37.45 10.20
CA LEU A 234 -1.59 -38.34 11.17
C LEU A 234 -2.87 -37.74 11.76
N CYS A 235 -3.58 -36.89 11.01
CA CYS A 235 -4.93 -36.43 11.38
C CYS A 235 -5.93 -36.41 10.22
N LEU A 236 -5.66 -37.10 9.11
CA LEU A 236 -6.62 -37.21 8.00
C LEU A 236 -6.73 -38.63 7.45
N ASP A 237 -6.82 -39.65 8.32
CA ASP A 237 -7.14 -41.03 7.91
C ASP A 237 -7.97 -41.80 8.97
N ASN A 238 -8.78 -41.11 9.78
CA ASN A 238 -9.63 -41.76 10.79
C ASN A 238 -11.11 -41.32 10.78
N LEU A 239 -11.64 -40.94 9.62
CA LEU A 239 -13.07 -40.64 9.47
C LEU A 239 -13.75 -41.32 8.26
N LYS A 240 -13.29 -42.52 7.87
CA LYS A 240 -13.95 -43.35 6.83
C LYS A 240 -14.11 -44.84 7.18
N HIS A 241 -14.06 -45.22 8.44
CA HIS A 241 -14.34 -46.61 8.87
C HIS A 241 -15.12 -46.68 10.19
N LYS A 242 -16.33 -46.12 10.23
CA LYS A 242 -17.39 -46.61 11.13
C LYS A 242 -18.76 -46.13 10.67
N ILE A 243 -19.40 -46.97 9.87
CA ILE A 243 -20.83 -47.29 9.76
C ILE A 243 -21.00 -47.96 8.39
N SER A 244 -20.72 -49.27 8.38
CA SER A 244 -21.12 -50.20 7.33
C SER A 244 -21.26 -51.55 8.02
N GLY A 245 -22.50 -52.07 8.06
CA GLY A 245 -22.79 -53.43 8.48
C GLY A 245 -23.59 -53.56 9.78
N HIS A 246 -24.91 -53.39 9.70
CA HIS A 246 -25.82 -54.54 9.87
C HIS A 246 -27.23 -54.20 9.36
N LYS A 247 -27.66 -54.92 8.33
CA LYS A 247 -29.08 -55.12 7.93
C LYS A 247 -29.73 -56.04 8.97
N GLU A 248 -31.01 -55.89 9.29
CA GLU A 248 -32.22 -56.52 8.72
C GLU A 248 -33.32 -56.22 9.77
N SER A 249 -34.63 -56.18 9.60
CA SER A 249 -35.64 -56.51 8.59
C SER A 249 -36.98 -55.99 9.16
N GLY A 250 -38.06 -55.87 8.38
CA GLY A 250 -39.41 -55.72 8.94
C GLY A 250 -40.37 -54.85 8.14
N SER A 251 -41.32 -55.53 7.49
CA SER A 251 -42.39 -55.01 6.65
C SER A 251 -43.60 -54.50 7.46
N ALA A 252 -44.39 -53.65 6.79
CA ALA A 252 -45.86 -53.58 6.81
C ALA A 252 -46.56 -52.36 7.49
N ASN A 253 -47.28 -51.65 6.61
CA ASN A 253 -48.68 -51.21 6.69
C ASN A 253 -49.15 -50.03 7.57
N SER A 254 -49.74 -49.07 6.82
CA SER A 254 -51.08 -48.48 6.94
C SER A 254 -51.42 -47.48 8.07
N SER A 255 -51.92 -46.34 7.58
CA SER A 255 -53.14 -45.60 7.97
C SER A 255 -53.20 -44.71 9.22
N THR A 256 -53.86 -43.56 8.98
CA THR A 256 -54.75 -42.74 9.84
C THR A 256 -54.18 -41.75 10.87
N ALA A 257 -54.38 -40.46 10.56
CA ALA A 257 -55.19 -39.43 11.26
C ALA A 257 -54.99 -39.10 12.76
N GLY A 258 -55.10 -37.79 13.07
CA GLY A 258 -55.36 -37.16 14.39
C GLY A 258 -54.13 -36.47 14.99
N SER A 259 -54.03 -35.14 15.09
CA SER A 259 -54.77 -34.13 15.91
C SER A 259 -54.06 -33.83 17.25
N ASP A 260 -53.93 -32.52 17.55
CA ASP A 260 -53.61 -31.88 18.84
C ASP A 260 -52.23 -32.17 19.47
N SER A 261 -51.62 -31.31 20.27
CA SER A 261 -51.75 -29.90 20.63
C SER A 261 -50.50 -29.56 21.48
N ASP A 262 -50.25 -28.27 21.67
CA ASP A 262 -49.60 -27.68 22.84
C ASP A 262 -48.07 -27.53 22.98
N LEU A 263 -47.74 -26.24 23.24
CA LEU A 263 -46.75 -25.69 24.20
C LEU A 263 -45.26 -25.82 23.78
N VAL A 264 -44.45 -24.75 23.71
CA VAL A 264 -44.25 -23.65 24.66
C VAL A 264 -43.71 -22.38 23.97
N ARG A 265 -44.22 -21.24 24.44
CA ARG A 265 -43.85 -19.83 24.18
C ARG A 265 -42.46 -19.43 24.70
N ILE A 266 -41.79 -18.57 23.92
CA ILE A 266 -41.25 -17.23 24.25
C ILE A 266 -40.56 -17.03 25.61
N TYR A 267 -39.30 -16.56 25.59
CA TYR A 267 -38.85 -15.44 26.43
C TYR A 267 -37.83 -14.56 25.68
N THR A 268 -38.31 -13.44 25.15
CA THR A 268 -37.60 -12.15 25.15
C THR A 268 -37.96 -11.44 26.45
N GLY A 269 -36.98 -10.79 27.09
CA GLY A 269 -37.18 -10.07 28.35
C GLY A 269 -36.14 -8.98 28.56
N ASN A 270 -36.58 -7.75 28.33
CA ASN A 270 -35.95 -6.45 28.59
C ASN A 270 -35.50 -6.27 30.05
N SER A 271 -34.62 -5.28 30.29
CA SER A 271 -34.96 -4.23 31.27
C SER A 271 -34.23 -2.91 31.02
N THR A 272 -35.00 -1.84 30.99
CA THR A 272 -34.63 -0.42 30.94
C THR A 272 -34.72 0.20 32.34
N ARG A 273 -33.88 1.23 32.55
CA ARG A 273 -34.02 2.39 33.47
C ARG A 273 -34.15 2.16 34.99
N ARG A 274 -33.19 2.74 35.71
CA ARG A 274 -33.44 3.88 36.61
C ARG A 274 -32.47 5.00 36.27
#